data_AF-A0AAD8NMS5-F1
#
_entry.id   AF-A0AAD8NMS5-F1
#
_cell.length_a   1.000
_cell.length_b   1.000
_cell.length_c   1.000
_cell.angle_alpha   90.00
_cell.angle_beta   90.00
_cell.angle_gamma   90.00
#
_symmetry.space_group_name_H-M   'P 1'
#
loop_
_entity.id
_entity.type
_entity.pdbx_description
1 polymer ?
#
loop_
_entity_poly.entity_id
_entity_poly.type
_entity_poly.pdbx_seq_one_letter_code
_entity_poly.pdbx_strand_id
1 'polypeptide(L)' 'MRLVDEELSESYSIFTYRYFVYLWPDLSFLAFHKGKCIGTVVSKMGEHRNTFRGYIAMLVVLKPYQHKLQSLLLDRLK' A
#
# COMPACT_ATOMS: atom_id res chain seq x y z
N MET A 1 12.41 -4.85 1.88
CA MET A 1 11.96 -3.81 0.94
C MET A 1 12.18 -2.48 1.63
N ARG A 2 13.33 -1.81 1.41
CA ARG A 2 13.83 -0.72 2.29
C ARG A 2 12.79 0.32 2.69
N LEU A 3 11.90 0.71 1.76
CA LEU A 3 10.82 1.68 2.01
C LEU A 3 9.93 1.32 3.21
N VAL A 4 9.56 0.04 3.33
CA VAL A 4 8.68 -0.42 4.41
C VAL A 4 9.49 -0.63 5.68
N ASP A 5 10.66 -1.25 5.56
CA ASP A 5 11.50 -1.59 6.71
C ASP A 5 12.02 -0.33 7.43
N GLU A 6 12.13 0.81 6.74
CA GLU A 6 12.60 2.09 7.30
C GLU A 6 11.49 2.95 7.91
N GLU A 7 10.24 2.80 7.46
CA GLU A 7 9.13 3.71 7.85
C GLU A 7 8.04 3.02 8.69
N LEU A 8 7.98 1.68 8.72
CA LEU A 8 7.06 0.93 9.58
C LEU A 8 7.80 0.32 10.76
N SER A 9 7.32 0.61 11.97
CA SER A 9 7.81 0.01 13.21
C SER A 9 7.58 -1.51 13.26
N GLU A 10 6.59 -2.01 12.53
CA GLU A 10 6.30 -3.44 12.36
C GLU A 10 6.13 -3.76 10.88
N SER A 11 7.15 -4.33 10.24
CA SER A 11 7.04 -4.81 8.87
C SER A 11 6.33 -6.16 8.84
N TYR A 12 5.51 -6.39 7.80
CA TYR A 12 4.91 -7.70 7.60
C TYR A 12 5.93 -8.73 7.11
N SER A 13 5.60 -10.01 7.28
CA SER A 13 6.36 -11.09 6.63
C SER A 13 6.25 -10.99 5.10
N ILE A 14 7.23 -11.56 4.38
CA ILE A 14 7.18 -11.65 2.92
C ILE A 14 5.91 -12.37 2.42
N PHE A 15 5.39 -13.34 3.19
CA PHE A 15 4.18 -14.08 2.86
C PHE A 15 2.94 -13.19 2.88
N THR A 16 2.87 -12.25 3.82
CA THR A 16 1.77 -11.30 3.92
C THR A 16 1.74 -10.38 2.70
N TYR A 17 2.89 -9.85 2.25
CA TYR A 17 2.93 -9.06 1.02
C TYR A 17 2.47 -9.85 -0.19
N ARG A 18 2.99 -11.09 -0.33
CA ARG A 18 2.60 -11.98 -1.42
C ARG A 18 1.10 -12.22 -1.41
N TYR A 19 0.51 -12.53 -0.25
CA TYR A 19 -0.93 -12.72 -0.11
C TYR A 19 -1.75 -11.56 -0.69
N PHE A 20 -1.43 -10.32 -0.33
CA PHE A 20 -2.13 -9.16 -0.88
C PHE A 20 -1.91 -8.97 -2.38
N VAL A 21 -0.65 -9.03 -2.84
CA VAL A 21 -0.31 -8.79 -4.25
C VAL A 21 -0.86 -9.89 -5.17
N TYR A 22 -0.91 -11.15 -4.71
CA TYR A 22 -1.47 -12.23 -5.52
C TYR A 22 -3.00 -12.18 -5.61
N LEU A 23 -3.68 -11.83 -4.52
CA LEU A 23 -5.15 -11.86 -4.48
C LEU A 23 -5.80 -10.55 -4.94
N TRP A 24 -5.13 -9.42 -4.67
CA TRP A 24 -5.61 -8.09 -5.05
C TRP A 24 -4.48 -7.27 -5.70
N PRO A 25 -3.94 -7.72 -6.84
CA PRO A 25 -2.92 -6.98 -7.58
C PRO A 25 -3.39 -5.58 -7.97
N ASP A 26 -4.66 -5.46 -8.37
CA ASP A 26 -5.28 -4.19 -8.81
C ASP A 26 -5.54 -3.20 -7.67
N LEU A 27 -5.37 -3.62 -6.42
CA LEU A 27 -5.54 -2.78 -5.22
C LEU A 27 -4.20 -2.53 -4.50
N SER A 28 -3.09 -2.83 -5.17
CA SER A 28 -1.72 -2.70 -4.66
C SER A 28 -0.90 -1.83 -5.62
N PHE A 29 -0.51 -0.64 -5.17
CA PHE A 29 0.20 0.34 -6.00
C PHE A 29 1.53 0.76 -5.41
N LEU A 30 2.50 0.96 -6.30
CA LEU A 30 3.82 1.51 -5.99
C LEU A 30 3.98 2.87 -6.68
N ALA A 31 4.57 3.82 -5.96
CA ALA A 31 4.93 5.12 -6.49
C ALA A 31 6.43 5.24 -6.66
N PHE A 32 6.85 5.64 -7.87
CA PHE A 32 8.24 5.81 -8.22
C PHE A 32 8.55 7.27 -8.56
N HIS A 33 9.71 7.74 -8.11
CA HIS A 33 10.27 9.04 -8.50
C HIS A 33 11.76 8.85 -8.83
N LYS A 34 12.15 9.22 -10.07
CA LYS A 34 13.52 9.05 -10.58
C LYS A 34 14.07 7.63 -10.38
N GLY A 35 13.25 6.62 -10.66
CA GLY A 35 13.61 5.19 -10.50
C GLY A 35 13.65 4.68 -9.06
N LYS A 36 13.45 5.54 -8.04
CA LYS A 36 13.36 5.13 -6.64
C LYS A 36 11.90 4.93 -6.24
N CYS A 37 11.58 3.82 -5.57
CA CYS A 37 10.29 3.63 -4.93
C CYS A 37 10.18 4.58 -3.72
N ILE A 38 9.21 5.48 -3.75
CA ILE A 38 9.01 6.54 -2.74
C ILE A 38 7.70 6.38 -1.97
N GLY A 39 6.85 5.44 -2.37
CA GLY A 39 5.61 5.16 -1.66
C GLY A 39 4.95 3.87 -2.15
N THR A 40 4.09 3.31 -1.31
CA THR A 40 3.28 2.14 -1.62
C THR A 40 1.94 2.24 -0.91
N VAL A 41 0.90 1.70 -1.53
CA VAL A 41 -0.34 1.34 -0.86
C VAL A 41 -0.66 -0.11 -1.19
N VAL A 42 -1.01 -0.88 -0.17
CA VAL A 42 -1.44 -2.28 -0.30
C VAL A 42 -2.78 -2.40 0.38
N SER A 43 -3.78 -2.87 -0.36
CA SER A 43 -5.14 -2.98 0.14
C SER A 43 -5.82 -4.24 -0.37
N LYS A 44 -6.96 -4.57 0.24
CA LYS A 44 -7.84 -5.66 -0.19
C LYS A 44 -9.28 -5.20 -0.25
N MET A 45 -10.09 -5.93 -1.01
CA MET A 45 -11.54 -5.86 -0.96
C MET A 45 -12.08 -7.18 -0.40
N GLY A 46 -13.06 -7.10 0.49
CA GLY A 46 -13.71 -8.30 1.00
C GLY A 46 -15.09 -8.01 1.57
N GLU A 47 -15.88 -9.06 1.71
CA GLU A 47 -17.18 -8.97 2.33
C GLU A 47 -17.04 -8.79 3.85
N HIS A 48 -17.82 -7.87 4.41
CA HIS A 48 -17.96 -7.66 5.82
C HIS A 48 -19.40 -7.24 6.13
N ARG A 49 -20.13 -8.08 6.88
CA ARG A 49 -21.53 -7.84 7.27
C ARG A 49 -22.43 -7.52 6.07
N ASN A 50 -22.43 -8.39 5.06
CA ASN A 50 -23.22 -8.27 3.82
C ASN A 50 -22.93 -7.01 2.98
N THR A 51 -21.76 -6.39 3.17
CA THR A 51 -21.28 -5.25 2.37
C THR A 51 -19.84 -5.47 1.94
N PHE A 52 -19.44 -4.98 0.76
CA PHE A 52 -18.03 -4.97 0.37
C PHE A 52 -17.31 -3.78 1.02
N ARG A 53 -16.15 -4.05 1.61
CA ARG A 53 -15.30 -3.02 2.23
C ARG A 53 -13.86 -3.16 1.77
N GLY A 54 -13.28 -2.01 1.42
CA GLY A 54 -11.85 -1.86 1.24
C GLY A 54 -11.14 -1.85 2.60
N TYR A 55 -9.99 -2.50 2.67
CA TYR A 55 -9.09 -2.44 3.83
C TYR A 55 -7.68 -2.09 3.35
N ILE A 56 -7.16 -0.96 3.83
CA ILE A 56 -5.78 -0.55 3.58
C ILE A 56 -4.92 -1.27 4.62
N ALA A 57 -4.16 -2.26 4.17
CA ALA A 57 -3.23 -2.99 5.01
C ALA A 57 -1.95 -2.17 5.24
N MET A 58 -1.52 -1.43 4.22
CA MET A 58 -0.30 -0.65 4.29
C MET A 58 -0.41 0.59 3.43
N LEU A 59 0.05 1.72 3.97
CA LEU A 59 0.24 2.97 3.24
C LEU A 59 1.51 3.62 3.75
N VAL A 60 2.55 3.61 2.93
CA VAL A 60 3.87 4.15 3.28
C VAL A 60 4.28 5.12 2.21
N VAL A 61 4.76 6.30 2.62
CA VAL A 61 5.34 7.30 1.73
C VAL A 61 6.52 7.92 2.45
N LEU A 62 7.65 8.10 1.75
CA LEU A 62 8.80 8.80 2.31
C LEU A 62 8.42 10.23 2.73
N LYS A 63 8.88 10.64 3.90
CA LYS A 63 8.54 11.95 4.53
C LYS A 63 8.55 13.16 3.58
N PRO A 64 9.53 13.34 2.67
CA PRO A 64 9.54 14.49 1.76
C PRO A 64 8.37 14.55 0.78
N TYR A 65 7.64 13.45 0.59
CA TYR A 65 6.57 13.30 -0.41
C TYR A 65 5.18 13.04 0.21
N GLN A 66 5.09 12.95 1.55
CA GLN A 66 3.97 12.35 2.27
C GLN A 66 2.60 12.93 1.89
N HIS A 67 2.38 14.23 2.06
CA HIS A 67 1.05 14.82 1.88
C HIS A 67 0.50 14.68 0.45
N LYS A 68 1.31 15.00 -0.57
CA LYS A 68 0.85 14.98 -1.97
C LYS A 68 0.69 13.56 -2.49
N LEU A 69 1.64 12.68 -2.20
CA LEU A 69 1.64 11.34 -2.76
C LEU A 69 0.66 10.40 -2.04
N GLN A 70 0.46 10.58 -0.74
CA GLN A 70 -0.49 9.77 0.01
C GLN A 70 -1.92 9.94 -0.53
N SER A 71 -2.37 11.18 -0.77
CA SER A 71 -3.68 11.43 -1.39
C SER A 71 -3.76 10.77 -2.78
N LEU A 72 -2.73 10.93 -3.59
CA LEU A 72 -2.70 10.37 -4.95
C LEU A 72 -2.77 8.85 -4.95
N LEU A 73 -2.10 8.17 -4.01
CA LEU A 73 -2.19 6.72 -3.86
C LEU A 73 -3.58 6.27 -3.40
N LEU A 74 -4.21 7.02 -2.50
CA LEU A 74 -5.58 6.73 -2.06
C LEU A 74 -6.61 6.95 -3.18
N ASP A 75 -6.40 7.95 -4.03
CA ASP A 75 -7.27 8.20 -5.19
C ASP A 75 -7.18 7.09 -6.25
N ARG A 76 -6.09 6.30 -6.28
CA ARG A 76 -5.97 5.12 -7.15
C ARG A 76 -6.79 3.93 -6.68
N LEU A 77 -7.27 3.95 -5.43
CA LEU A 77 -8.11 2.89 -4.87
C LEU A 77 -9.62 3.12 -5.10
N LYS A 78 -10.01 4.25 -5.68
CA LYS A 78 -11.39 4.61 -6.00
C LYS A 78 -11.72 4.22 -7.44
#